data_AF-A0A2E2RUA3-F1
#
_entry.id   AF-A0A2E2RUA3-F1
#
_cell.length_a   1.000
_cell.length_b   1.000
_cell.length_c   1.000
_cell.angle_alpha   90.00
_cell.angle_beta   90.00
_cell.angle_gamma   90.00
#
_symmetry.space_group_name_H-M   'P 1'
#
loop_
_entity.id
_entity.type
_entity.pdbx_description
1 polymer ?
#
loop_
_entity_poly.entity_id
_entity_poly.type
_entity_poly.pdbx_seq_one_letter_code
_entity_poly.pdbx_strand_id
1 'polypeptide(L)'
;MSRSRLLSAFVIGAALTVPAAADQTLNCNAYAGKAVAQQEQNVALGCGFAGGAWSADFNSHFNWCRNAGTTMADLTAEDTARVNALTECGQKPARTQEACQGYASNAVFFARLSNVSQCGFSGSGWTENYGAHFNWCMGADEGARNSEREARINKVQGCLAALKNAKQAACNAYAQAALVQNDENKTRKCGFGGSRWSNDANAHFQWCMGATDAALKAEADIRNAALRDSCKPKTASRHCWSETHARVGLPPWEVVQICKNN
;
A
#
# COMPACT_ATOMS: atom_id res chain seq x y z
N MET A 1 10.65 60.76 -57.89
CA MET A 1 11.06 61.45 -56.65
C MET A 1 10.74 60.56 -55.47
N SER A 2 11.79 60.11 -54.79
CA SER A 2 11.79 59.08 -53.74
C SER A 2 11.20 59.59 -52.43
N ARG A 3 10.39 58.79 -51.73
CA ARG A 3 10.11 58.97 -50.30
C ARG A 3 10.26 57.62 -49.59
N SER A 4 11.40 57.52 -48.92
CA SER A 4 11.88 56.40 -48.12
C SER A 4 10.92 56.02 -46.99
N ARG A 5 10.77 54.72 -46.78
CA ARG A 5 10.13 54.12 -45.60
C ARG A 5 11.13 54.07 -44.46
N LEU A 6 10.80 54.67 -43.31
CA LEU A 6 11.55 54.50 -42.06
C LEU A 6 10.88 53.40 -41.24
N LEU A 7 11.65 52.34 -40.95
CA LEU A 7 11.30 51.27 -40.01
C LEU A 7 11.62 51.75 -38.58
N SER A 8 10.63 51.73 -37.69
CA SER A 8 10.83 51.94 -36.25
C SER A 8 11.47 50.70 -35.62
N ALA A 9 12.68 50.85 -35.11
CA ALA A 9 13.37 49.82 -34.34
C ALA A 9 12.77 49.74 -32.92
N PHE A 10 12.24 48.56 -32.56
CA PHE A 10 11.81 48.22 -31.22
C PHE A 10 13.04 47.85 -30.39
N VAL A 11 13.38 48.64 -29.37
CA VAL A 11 14.43 48.29 -28.41
C VAL A 11 13.79 47.41 -27.33
N ILE A 12 14.05 46.11 -27.38
CA ILE A 12 13.69 45.16 -26.32
C ILE A 12 14.71 45.34 -25.19
N GLY A 13 14.32 46.06 -24.14
CA GLY A 13 15.07 46.12 -22.89
C GLY A 13 14.93 44.79 -22.15
N ALA A 14 16.01 44.02 -22.06
CA ALA A 14 16.06 42.84 -21.21
C ALA A 14 16.06 43.29 -19.74
N ALA A 15 14.91 43.15 -19.07
CA ALA A 15 14.83 43.30 -17.63
C ALA A 15 15.59 42.15 -16.96
N LEU A 16 16.73 42.45 -16.36
CA LEU A 16 17.42 41.56 -15.44
C LEU A 16 16.54 41.38 -14.20
N THR A 17 15.80 40.28 -14.12
CA THR A 17 15.14 39.88 -12.88
C THR A 17 16.21 39.35 -11.92
N VAL A 18 16.68 40.21 -11.02
CA VAL A 18 17.39 39.75 -9.84
C VAL A 18 16.35 39.02 -8.97
N PRO A 19 16.53 37.72 -8.63
CA PRO A 19 15.67 37.10 -7.66
C PRO A 19 15.86 37.83 -6.33
N ALA A 20 14.80 38.45 -5.81
CA ALA A 20 14.80 38.96 -4.46
C ALA A 20 14.96 37.76 -3.52
N ALA A 21 16.15 37.57 -2.98
CA ALA A 21 16.33 36.74 -1.80
C ALA A 21 15.56 37.44 -0.67
N ALA A 22 14.40 36.89 -0.31
CA ALA A 22 13.68 37.34 0.87
C ALA A 22 14.64 37.24 2.06
N ASP A 23 14.86 38.37 2.73
CA ASP A 23 15.54 38.44 4.03
C ASP A 23 14.82 37.47 4.97
N GLN A 24 15.44 36.33 5.23
CA GLN A 24 14.84 35.22 5.97
C GLN A 24 15.03 35.49 7.45
N THR A 25 14.45 36.58 7.96
CA THR A 25 14.46 36.87 9.39
C THR A 25 13.61 35.83 10.10
N LEU A 26 14.25 34.84 10.71
CA LEU A 26 13.58 33.75 11.42
C LEU A 26 12.80 34.29 12.62
N ASN A 27 11.55 33.85 12.78
CA ASN A 27 10.77 34.19 13.98
C ASN A 27 11.14 33.27 15.15
N CYS A 28 12.31 33.51 15.75
CA CYS A 28 12.85 32.67 16.81
C CYS A 28 12.02 32.68 18.11
N ASN A 29 11.27 33.75 18.38
CA ASN A 29 10.35 33.79 19.52
C ASN A 29 9.18 32.80 19.32
N ALA A 30 8.57 32.81 18.14
CA ALA A 30 7.47 31.90 17.83
C ALA A 30 7.92 30.44 17.84
N TYR A 31 9.07 30.16 17.24
CA TYR A 31 9.66 28.84 17.28
C TYR A 31 9.94 28.37 18.71
N ALA A 32 10.61 29.18 19.55
CA ALA A 32 10.95 28.79 20.90
C ALA A 32 9.71 28.57 21.78
N GLY A 33 8.69 29.41 21.63
CA GLY A 33 7.41 29.21 22.32
C GLY A 33 6.71 27.92 21.89
N LYS A 34 6.70 27.62 20.59
CA LYS A 34 6.12 26.37 20.06
C LYS A 34 6.87 25.13 20.56
N ALA A 35 8.21 25.17 20.57
CA ALA A 35 9.03 24.06 21.03
C ALA A 35 8.81 23.75 22.52
N VAL A 36 8.67 24.79 23.37
CA VAL A 36 8.32 24.61 24.79
C VAL A 36 6.91 24.01 24.95
N ALA A 37 5.91 24.52 24.21
CA ALA A 37 4.55 23.96 24.26
C ALA A 37 4.50 22.49 23.81
N GLN A 38 5.29 22.12 22.79
CA GLN A 38 5.44 20.73 22.36
C GLN A 38 6.12 19.86 23.44
N GLN A 39 7.07 20.43 24.20
CA GLN A 39 7.66 19.72 25.34
C GLN A 39 6.66 19.54 26.49
N GLU A 40 5.84 20.54 26.79
CA GLU A 40 4.75 20.39 27.75
C GLU A 40 3.78 19.27 27.33
N GLN A 41 3.48 19.18 26.04
CA GLN A 41 2.67 18.08 25.49
C GLN A 41 3.37 16.72 25.63
N ASN A 42 4.68 16.62 25.39
CA ASN A 42 5.47 15.39 25.61
C ASN A 42 5.36 14.92 27.08
N VAL A 43 5.47 15.84 28.03
CA VAL A 43 5.32 15.55 29.47
C VAL A 43 3.89 15.13 29.79
N ALA A 44 2.88 15.87 29.31
CA ALA A 44 1.47 15.60 29.57
C ALA A 44 1.01 14.24 29.03
N LEU A 45 1.53 13.85 27.85
CA LEU A 45 1.25 12.56 27.22
C LEU A 45 2.16 11.42 27.74
N GLY A 46 3.12 11.71 28.62
CA GLY A 46 4.07 10.71 29.10
C GLY A 46 4.89 10.07 27.98
N CYS A 47 5.25 10.82 26.93
CA CYS A 47 5.97 10.24 25.80
C CYS A 47 7.42 9.85 26.16
N GLY A 48 8.01 10.54 27.12
CA GLY A 48 9.36 10.27 27.59
C GLY A 48 10.46 10.73 26.63
N PHE A 49 10.14 11.59 25.66
CA PHE A 49 11.15 12.15 24.78
C PHE A 49 12.09 13.08 25.56
N ALA A 50 13.38 13.05 25.22
CA ALA A 50 14.44 13.77 25.93
C ALA A 50 15.48 14.34 24.96
N GLY A 51 16.37 15.21 25.48
CA GLY A 51 17.41 15.88 24.70
C GLY A 51 17.06 17.34 24.35
N GLY A 52 17.95 18.01 23.62
CA GLY A 52 17.84 19.46 23.35
C GLY A 52 16.53 19.87 22.66
N ALA A 53 16.06 19.06 21.70
CA ALA A 53 14.79 19.29 20.99
C ALA A 53 13.55 19.21 21.90
N TRP A 54 13.68 18.61 23.08
CA TRP A 54 12.64 18.39 24.10
C TRP A 54 12.99 19.12 25.41
N SER A 55 13.72 20.23 25.34
CA SER A 55 13.97 21.10 26.50
C SER A 55 12.74 21.91 26.85
N ALA A 56 12.49 22.14 28.15
CA ALA A 56 11.47 23.07 28.64
C ALA A 56 11.97 24.53 28.72
N ASP A 57 13.24 24.76 28.41
CA ASP A 57 13.85 26.10 28.44
C ASP A 57 13.67 26.84 27.11
N PHE A 58 12.85 27.89 27.14
CA PHE A 58 12.64 28.80 26.01
C PHE A 58 13.94 29.40 25.48
N ASN A 59 14.88 29.80 26.35
CA ASN A 59 16.11 30.47 25.94
C ASN A 59 17.03 29.51 25.19
N SER A 60 17.05 28.23 25.55
CA SER A 60 17.79 27.21 24.82
C SER A 60 17.32 27.10 23.37
N HIS A 61 16.00 27.03 23.14
CA HIS A 61 15.42 27.01 21.79
C HIS A 61 15.67 28.32 21.04
N PHE A 62 15.44 29.45 21.70
CA PHE A 62 15.64 30.77 21.11
C PHE A 62 17.09 30.98 20.64
N ASN A 63 18.07 30.60 21.46
CA ASN A 63 19.48 30.72 21.14
C ASN A 63 19.89 29.77 19.99
N TRP A 64 19.34 28.55 19.95
CA TRP A 64 19.56 27.64 18.84
C TRP A 64 19.03 28.22 17.50
N CYS A 65 17.82 28.78 17.50
CA CYS A 65 17.25 29.41 16.30
C CYS A 65 18.07 30.61 15.82
N ARG A 66 18.64 31.40 16.75
CA ARG A 66 19.45 32.58 16.43
C ARG A 66 20.88 32.27 15.95
N ASN A 67 21.32 31.02 16.00
CA ASN A 67 22.64 30.67 15.51
C ASN A 67 22.75 30.97 14.02
N ALA A 68 23.90 31.52 13.60
CA ALA A 68 24.11 32.00 12.23
C ALA A 68 23.97 30.92 11.13
N GLY A 69 24.04 29.64 11.50
CA GLY A 69 23.87 28.51 10.59
C GLY A 69 22.45 27.93 10.55
N THR A 70 21.54 28.38 11.42
CA THR A 70 20.16 27.87 11.46
C THR A 70 19.34 28.51 10.36
N THR A 71 18.62 27.69 9.60
CA THR A 71 17.79 28.11 8.48
C THR A 71 16.31 27.83 8.76
N MET A 72 15.43 28.38 7.92
CA MET A 72 14.00 28.03 7.98
C MET A 72 13.74 26.53 7.73
N ALA A 73 14.61 25.88 6.94
CA ALA A 73 14.50 24.45 6.68
C ALA A 73 14.76 23.63 7.95
N ASP A 74 15.73 24.04 8.77
CA ASP A 74 16.04 23.36 10.04
C ASP A 74 14.90 23.49 11.05
N LEU A 75 14.33 24.69 11.18
CA LEU A 75 13.16 24.95 12.01
C LEU A 75 11.95 24.09 11.60
N THR A 76 11.72 24.00 10.29
CA THR A 76 10.61 23.20 9.72
C THR A 76 10.85 21.71 9.96
N ALA A 77 12.08 21.23 9.76
CA ALA A 77 12.45 19.84 9.96
C ALA A 77 12.28 19.43 11.42
N GLU A 78 12.75 20.26 12.36
CA GLU A 78 12.65 19.96 13.78
C GLU A 78 11.21 20.02 14.29
N ASP A 79 10.41 21.01 13.85
CA ASP A 79 8.99 21.09 14.17
C ASP A 79 8.22 19.89 13.62
N THR A 80 8.48 19.51 12.37
CA THR A 80 7.87 18.32 11.75
C THR A 80 8.23 17.05 12.54
N ALA A 81 9.49 16.90 12.95
CA ALA A 81 9.93 15.77 13.76
C ALA A 81 9.21 15.73 15.11
N ARG A 82 9.07 16.86 15.82
CA ARG A 82 8.33 16.94 17.09
C ARG A 82 6.84 16.65 16.90
N VAL A 83 6.20 17.23 15.88
CA VAL A 83 4.79 16.97 15.56
C VAL A 83 4.56 15.50 15.27
N ASN A 84 5.41 14.86 14.48
CA ASN A 84 5.29 13.43 14.17
C ASN A 84 5.48 12.58 15.43
N ALA A 85 6.48 12.87 16.25
CA ALA A 85 6.73 12.16 17.50
C ALA A 85 5.57 12.31 18.51
N LEU A 86 5.01 13.52 18.66
CA LEU A 86 3.84 13.76 19.51
C LEU A 86 2.57 13.14 18.94
N THR A 87 2.43 13.10 17.61
CA THR A 87 1.29 12.44 16.96
C THR A 87 1.35 10.93 17.21
N GLU A 88 2.51 10.32 17.03
CA GLU A 88 2.73 8.90 17.31
C GLU A 88 2.54 8.59 18.80
N CYS A 89 3.08 9.42 19.69
CA CYS A 89 2.87 9.27 21.12
C CYS A 89 1.40 9.47 21.54
N GLY A 90 0.71 10.45 20.96
CA GLY A 90 -0.71 10.70 21.23
C GLY A 90 -1.62 9.58 20.73
N GLN A 91 -1.12 8.69 19.86
CA GLN A 91 -1.80 7.46 19.46
C GLN A 91 -1.60 6.29 20.44
N LYS A 92 -0.80 6.46 21.50
CA LYS A 92 -0.68 5.45 22.56
C LYS A 92 -2.08 5.24 23.18
N PRO A 93 -2.56 3.99 23.28
CA PRO A 93 -3.83 3.73 23.94
C PRO A 93 -3.71 4.07 25.43
N ALA A 94 -4.31 5.19 25.83
CA ALA A 94 -4.51 5.52 27.23
C ALA A 94 -5.26 4.38 27.93
N ARG A 95 -5.03 4.15 29.23
CA ARG A 95 -5.80 3.16 30.01
C ARG A 95 -7.13 3.74 30.47
N THR A 96 -7.88 4.31 29.54
CA THR A 96 -9.22 4.85 29.77
C THR A 96 -10.25 3.87 29.22
N GLN A 97 -11.47 3.96 29.76
CA GLN A 97 -12.58 3.14 29.27
C GLN A 97 -12.79 3.32 27.77
N GLU A 98 -12.83 4.57 27.28
CA GLU A 98 -13.02 4.88 25.86
C GLU A 98 -11.91 4.28 24.97
N ALA A 99 -10.63 4.46 25.34
CA ALA A 99 -9.52 3.93 24.58
C ALA A 99 -9.54 2.39 24.54
N CYS A 100 -9.84 1.74 25.67
CA CYS A 100 -9.95 0.29 25.72
C CYS A 100 -11.18 -0.26 24.98
N GLN A 101 -12.28 0.50 24.90
CA GLN A 101 -13.42 0.16 24.06
C GLN A 101 -13.06 0.19 22.58
N GLY A 102 -12.33 1.23 22.14
CA GLY A 102 -11.83 1.34 20.77
C GLY A 102 -10.85 0.22 20.42
N TYR A 103 -9.91 -0.07 21.32
CA TYR A 103 -9.01 -1.21 21.20
C TYR A 103 -9.77 -2.53 21.01
N ALA A 104 -10.72 -2.83 21.89
CA ALA A 104 -11.45 -4.10 21.86
C ALA A 104 -12.24 -4.28 20.56
N SER A 105 -12.89 -3.22 20.07
CA SER A 105 -13.57 -3.23 18.77
C SER A 105 -12.61 -3.53 17.62
N ASN A 106 -11.46 -2.87 17.57
CA ASN A 106 -10.45 -3.10 16.54
C ASN A 106 -9.84 -4.50 16.62
N ALA A 107 -9.60 -5.02 17.83
CA ALA A 107 -9.08 -6.36 18.04
C ALA A 107 -10.04 -7.44 17.53
N VAL A 108 -11.35 -7.29 17.80
CA VAL A 108 -12.40 -8.17 17.24
C VAL A 108 -12.46 -8.07 15.72
N PHE A 109 -12.44 -6.84 15.18
CA PHE A 109 -12.41 -6.62 13.73
C PHE A 109 -11.22 -7.34 13.08
N PHE A 110 -10.01 -7.18 13.63
CA PHE A 110 -8.82 -7.83 13.11
C PHE A 110 -8.83 -9.35 13.29
N ALA A 111 -9.40 -9.86 14.38
CA ALA A 111 -9.60 -11.30 14.57
C ALA A 111 -10.51 -11.87 13.47
N ARG A 112 -11.66 -11.23 13.24
CA ARG A 112 -12.58 -11.62 12.16
C ARG A 112 -11.92 -11.51 10.79
N LEU A 113 -11.25 -10.39 10.51
CA LEU A 113 -10.53 -10.17 9.25
C LEU A 113 -9.50 -11.27 9.01
N SER A 114 -8.71 -11.60 10.01
CA SER A 114 -7.71 -12.66 9.90
C SER A 114 -8.31 -14.04 9.62
N ASN A 115 -9.52 -14.31 10.16
CA ASN A 115 -10.25 -15.55 9.91
C ASN A 115 -10.80 -15.61 8.49
N VAL A 116 -11.52 -14.57 8.04
CA VAL A 116 -12.09 -14.53 6.68
C VAL A 116 -11.01 -14.44 5.59
N SER A 117 -9.86 -13.84 5.91
CA SER A 117 -8.68 -13.82 5.03
C SER A 117 -7.81 -15.07 5.16
N GLN A 118 -8.20 -16.06 5.96
CA GLN A 118 -7.49 -17.33 6.14
C GLN A 118 -6.01 -17.15 6.54
N CYS A 119 -5.71 -16.11 7.34
CA CYS A 119 -4.36 -15.82 7.82
C CYS A 119 -3.84 -16.85 8.84
N GLY A 120 -4.71 -17.71 9.37
CA GLY A 120 -4.35 -18.78 10.31
C GLY A 120 -3.93 -18.28 11.70
N PHE A 121 -4.28 -17.05 12.07
CA PHE A 121 -3.95 -16.52 13.38
C PHE A 121 -4.81 -17.17 14.47
N SER A 122 -4.20 -17.47 15.61
CA SER A 122 -4.82 -18.20 16.71
C SER A 122 -4.31 -17.73 18.07
N GLY A 123 -4.94 -18.21 19.14
CA GLY A 123 -4.63 -17.83 20.52
C GLY A 123 -5.52 -16.70 21.05
N SER A 124 -5.33 -16.35 22.33
CA SER A 124 -6.18 -15.40 23.06
C SER A 124 -6.25 -14.00 22.41
N GLY A 125 -5.16 -13.58 21.76
CA GLY A 125 -5.10 -12.32 21.02
C GLY A 125 -5.93 -12.32 19.72
N TRP A 126 -6.35 -13.46 19.19
CA TRP A 126 -7.07 -13.55 17.90
C TRP A 126 -8.48 -14.14 18.06
N THR A 127 -9.17 -13.71 19.11
CA THR A 127 -10.57 -14.09 19.37
C THR A 127 -11.52 -12.96 18.99
N GLU A 128 -12.77 -13.30 18.67
CA GLU A 128 -13.85 -12.30 18.46
C GLU A 128 -14.52 -11.88 19.78
N ASN A 129 -13.94 -12.22 20.94
CA ASN A 129 -14.49 -11.87 22.24
C ASN A 129 -14.09 -10.45 22.66
N TYR A 130 -15.01 -9.50 22.48
CA TYR A 130 -14.84 -8.11 22.88
C TYR A 130 -14.42 -7.94 24.34
N GLY A 131 -15.10 -8.65 25.27
CA GLY A 131 -14.84 -8.53 26.70
C GLY A 131 -13.44 -8.98 27.09
N ALA A 132 -12.90 -10.00 26.42
CA ALA A 132 -11.53 -10.45 26.64
C ALA A 132 -10.50 -9.36 26.29
N HIS A 133 -10.66 -8.71 25.14
CA HIS A 133 -9.78 -7.61 24.72
C HIS A 133 -9.92 -6.39 25.62
N PHE A 134 -11.16 -6.00 25.95
CA PHE A 134 -11.41 -4.87 26.84
C PHE A 134 -10.77 -5.08 28.22
N ASN A 135 -10.99 -6.24 28.84
CA ASN A 135 -10.43 -6.56 30.15
C ASN A 135 -8.90 -6.64 30.12
N TRP A 136 -8.32 -7.20 29.06
CA TRP A 136 -6.88 -7.22 28.89
C TRP A 136 -6.30 -5.79 28.80
N CYS A 137 -6.90 -4.91 28.00
CA CYS A 137 -6.44 -3.52 27.86
C CYS A 137 -6.48 -2.75 29.18
N MET A 138 -7.55 -2.95 29.97
CA MET A 138 -7.70 -2.32 31.29
C MET A 138 -6.68 -2.86 32.32
N GLY A 139 -6.18 -4.09 32.15
CA GLY A 139 -5.19 -4.70 33.03
C GLY A 139 -3.73 -4.50 32.60
N ALA A 140 -3.49 -4.28 31.30
CA ALA A 140 -2.15 -4.13 30.75
C ALA A 140 -1.48 -2.81 31.19
N ASP A 141 -0.15 -2.77 31.19
CA ASP A 141 0.60 -1.51 31.23
C ASP A 141 0.63 -0.84 29.83
N GLU A 142 1.12 0.40 29.78
CA GLU A 142 1.18 1.19 28.55
C GLU A 142 2.08 0.57 27.47
N GLY A 143 3.24 0.04 27.87
CA GLY A 143 4.17 -0.60 26.95
C GLY A 143 3.53 -1.82 26.30
N ALA A 144 2.89 -2.68 27.10
CA ALA A 144 2.18 -3.86 26.63
C ALA A 144 1.06 -3.52 25.63
N ARG A 145 0.22 -2.51 25.91
CA ARG A 145 -0.83 -2.08 24.97
C ARG A 145 -0.26 -1.55 23.66
N ASN A 146 0.82 -0.77 23.73
CA ASN A 146 1.43 -0.21 22.53
C ASN A 146 2.05 -1.31 21.66
N SER A 147 2.87 -2.19 22.27
CA SER A 147 3.51 -3.29 21.56
C SER A 147 2.51 -4.27 20.94
N GLU A 148 1.41 -4.56 21.63
CA GLU A 148 0.37 -5.44 21.11
C GLU A 148 -0.36 -4.81 19.92
N ARG A 149 -0.72 -3.52 19.97
CA ARG A 149 -1.39 -2.81 18.87
C ARG A 149 -0.52 -2.85 17.61
N GLU A 150 0.76 -2.51 17.76
CA GLU A 150 1.73 -2.54 16.66
C GLU A 150 1.91 -3.95 16.10
N ALA A 151 2.08 -4.94 16.97
CA ALA A 151 2.22 -6.33 16.56
C ALA A 151 0.98 -6.81 15.78
N ARG A 152 -0.23 -6.43 16.21
CA ARG A 152 -1.48 -6.78 15.53
C ARG A 152 -1.59 -6.15 14.15
N ILE A 153 -1.34 -4.85 14.04
CA ILE A 153 -1.39 -4.11 12.77
C ILE A 153 -0.40 -4.72 11.78
N ASN A 154 0.86 -4.87 12.19
CA ASN A 154 1.92 -5.42 11.36
C ASN A 154 1.60 -6.85 10.89
N LYS A 155 1.05 -7.68 11.78
CA LYS A 155 0.71 -9.07 11.47
C LYS A 155 -0.44 -9.17 10.47
N VAL A 156 -1.51 -8.38 10.61
CA VAL A 156 -2.61 -8.32 9.63
C VAL A 156 -2.11 -7.79 8.29
N GLN A 157 -1.38 -6.68 8.28
CA GLN A 157 -0.84 -6.09 7.04
C GLN A 157 0.04 -7.09 6.29
N GLY A 158 0.93 -7.79 7.00
CA GLY A 158 1.78 -8.83 6.42
C GLY A 158 0.96 -9.95 5.75
N CYS A 159 -0.11 -10.43 6.38
CA CYS A 159 -0.99 -11.43 5.76
C CYS A 159 -1.67 -10.89 4.50
N LEU A 160 -2.28 -9.71 4.56
CA LEU A 160 -3.00 -9.13 3.42
C LEU A 160 -2.06 -8.85 2.25
N ALA A 161 -0.82 -8.42 2.53
CA ALA A 161 0.21 -8.25 1.51
C ALA A 161 0.60 -9.59 0.86
N ALA A 162 0.78 -10.64 1.65
CA ALA A 162 1.06 -11.98 1.13
C ALA A 162 -0.07 -12.50 0.23
N LEU A 163 -1.33 -12.33 0.65
CA LEU A 163 -2.50 -12.70 -0.16
C LEU A 163 -2.57 -11.90 -1.46
N LYS A 164 -2.30 -10.59 -1.41
CA LYS A 164 -2.26 -9.75 -2.61
C LYS A 164 -1.17 -10.21 -3.57
N ASN A 165 0.03 -10.51 -3.08
CA ASN A 165 1.14 -10.99 -3.89
C ASN A 165 0.83 -12.36 -4.51
N ALA A 166 0.20 -13.26 -3.76
CA ALA A 166 -0.25 -14.55 -4.26
C ALA A 166 -1.31 -14.39 -5.37
N LYS A 167 -2.28 -13.49 -5.19
CA LYS A 167 -3.28 -13.17 -6.23
C LYS A 167 -2.62 -12.59 -7.49
N GLN A 168 -1.66 -11.68 -7.34
CA GLN A 168 -0.91 -11.14 -8.48
C GLN A 168 -0.17 -12.23 -9.25
N ALA A 169 0.51 -13.15 -8.56
CA ALA A 169 1.19 -14.28 -9.19
C ALA A 169 0.20 -15.18 -9.95
N ALA A 170 -0.92 -15.54 -9.32
CA ALA A 170 -1.96 -16.34 -9.96
C ALA A 170 -2.58 -15.64 -11.18
N CYS A 171 -2.82 -14.32 -11.10
CA CYS A 171 -3.36 -13.55 -12.22
C CYS A 171 -2.37 -13.39 -13.38
N ASN A 172 -1.07 -13.31 -13.09
CA ASN A 172 -0.05 -13.35 -14.13
C ASN A 172 -0.07 -14.70 -14.87
N ALA A 173 -0.16 -15.81 -14.12
CA ALA A 173 -0.25 -17.14 -14.72
C ALA A 173 -1.53 -17.31 -15.57
N TYR A 174 -2.68 -16.88 -15.06
CA TYR A 174 -3.93 -16.87 -15.80
C TYR A 174 -3.81 -16.08 -17.12
N ALA A 175 -3.23 -14.87 -17.06
CA ALA A 175 -3.05 -14.05 -18.25
C ALA A 175 -2.20 -14.75 -19.31
N GLN A 176 -1.11 -15.41 -18.92
CA GLN A 176 -0.27 -16.18 -19.86
C GLN A 176 -1.01 -17.40 -20.43
N ALA A 177 -1.73 -18.15 -19.59
CA ALA A 177 -2.55 -19.27 -20.05
C ALA A 177 -3.61 -18.82 -21.07
N ALA A 178 -4.21 -17.64 -20.86
CA ALA A 178 -5.19 -17.08 -21.77
C ALA A 178 -4.61 -16.76 -23.16
N LEU A 179 -3.35 -16.30 -23.22
CA LEU A 179 -2.65 -16.07 -24.49
C LEU A 179 -2.35 -17.38 -25.21
N VAL A 180 -1.82 -18.39 -24.50
CA VAL A 180 -1.50 -19.71 -25.07
C VAL A 180 -2.75 -20.36 -25.66
N GLN A 181 -3.86 -20.32 -24.94
CA GLN A 181 -5.14 -20.84 -25.42
C GLN A 181 -5.69 -20.05 -26.61
N ASN A 182 -5.44 -18.73 -26.68
CA ASN A 182 -5.80 -17.95 -27.86
C ASN A 182 -4.92 -18.29 -29.08
N ASP A 183 -3.63 -18.55 -28.86
CA ASP A 183 -2.74 -19.05 -29.92
C ASP A 183 -3.22 -20.41 -30.44
N GLU A 184 -3.64 -21.31 -29.55
CA GLU A 184 -4.25 -22.58 -29.95
C GLU A 184 -5.55 -22.36 -30.75
N ASN A 185 -6.44 -21.46 -30.30
CA ASN A 185 -7.65 -21.07 -31.03
C ASN A 185 -7.33 -20.62 -32.47
N LYS A 186 -6.30 -19.78 -32.64
CA LYS A 186 -5.85 -19.30 -33.96
C LYS A 186 -5.23 -20.42 -34.79
N THR A 187 -4.32 -21.20 -34.20
CA THR A 187 -3.61 -22.30 -34.86
C THR A 187 -4.55 -23.38 -35.36
N ARG A 188 -5.53 -23.77 -34.54
CA ARG A 188 -6.56 -24.76 -34.89
C ARG A 188 -7.72 -24.17 -35.69
N LYS A 189 -7.69 -22.85 -35.94
CA LYS A 189 -8.71 -22.11 -36.68
C LYS A 189 -10.12 -22.34 -36.11
N CYS A 190 -10.25 -22.34 -34.78
CA CYS A 190 -11.52 -22.59 -34.10
C CYS A 190 -12.52 -21.42 -34.29
N GLY A 191 -12.00 -20.22 -34.56
CA GLY A 191 -12.82 -19.04 -34.86
C GLY A 191 -13.40 -18.32 -33.64
N PHE A 192 -12.92 -18.64 -32.43
CA PHE A 192 -13.38 -17.94 -31.23
C PHE A 192 -12.84 -16.50 -31.19
N GLY A 193 -13.64 -15.56 -30.69
CA GLY A 193 -13.31 -14.13 -30.66
C GLY A 193 -13.88 -13.40 -29.43
N GLY A 194 -13.70 -12.08 -29.39
CA GLY A 194 -14.10 -11.23 -28.25
C GLY A 194 -13.02 -11.12 -27.17
N SER A 195 -13.32 -10.41 -26.07
CA SER A 195 -12.38 -10.10 -24.99
C SER A 195 -11.71 -11.35 -24.39
N ARG A 196 -12.49 -12.43 -24.26
CA ARG A 196 -12.02 -13.76 -23.86
C ARG A 196 -10.89 -14.25 -24.77
N TRP A 197 -11.04 -14.19 -26.09
CA TRP A 197 -10.03 -14.69 -27.03
C TRP A 197 -9.11 -13.58 -27.56
N SER A 198 -8.81 -12.60 -26.71
CA SER A 198 -7.85 -11.53 -27.03
C SER A 198 -6.40 -11.97 -26.77
N ASN A 199 -5.44 -11.27 -27.38
CA ASN A 199 -4.00 -11.43 -27.13
C ASN A 199 -3.45 -10.37 -26.15
N ASP A 200 -4.33 -9.72 -25.40
CA ASP A 200 -3.96 -8.68 -24.44
C ASP A 200 -3.78 -9.28 -23.04
N ALA A 201 -2.52 -9.54 -22.68
CA ALA A 201 -2.16 -10.08 -21.37
C ALA A 201 -2.59 -9.16 -20.22
N ASN A 202 -2.50 -7.84 -20.43
CA ASN A 202 -2.84 -6.86 -19.40
C ASN A 202 -4.35 -6.85 -19.16
N ALA A 203 -5.17 -6.93 -20.20
CA ALA A 203 -6.63 -7.04 -20.06
C ALA A 203 -7.02 -8.29 -19.24
N HIS A 204 -6.40 -9.45 -19.51
CA HIS A 204 -6.63 -10.68 -18.74
C HIS A 204 -6.19 -10.54 -17.28
N PHE A 205 -5.02 -9.94 -17.04
CA PHE A 205 -4.52 -9.69 -15.69
C PHE A 205 -5.44 -8.76 -14.89
N GLN A 206 -5.83 -7.63 -15.47
CA GLN A 206 -6.69 -6.64 -14.79
C GLN A 206 -8.07 -7.24 -14.47
N TRP A 207 -8.65 -7.99 -15.41
CA TRP A 207 -9.88 -8.72 -15.15
C TRP A 207 -9.72 -9.71 -13.98
N CYS A 208 -8.64 -10.49 -13.96
CA CYS A 208 -8.38 -11.45 -12.89
C CYS A 208 -8.22 -10.79 -11.51
N MET A 209 -7.55 -9.64 -11.45
CA MET A 209 -7.37 -8.92 -10.18
C MET A 209 -8.70 -8.50 -9.55
N GLY A 210 -9.71 -8.19 -10.37
CA GLY A 210 -11.07 -7.88 -9.94
C GLY A 210 -12.00 -9.10 -9.78
N ALA A 211 -11.64 -10.25 -10.36
CA ALA A 211 -12.45 -11.46 -10.33
C ALA A 211 -12.42 -12.15 -8.95
N THR A 212 -13.52 -12.84 -8.63
CA THR A 212 -13.58 -13.80 -7.52
C THR A 212 -12.98 -15.14 -7.93
N ASP A 213 -12.56 -15.97 -6.98
CA ASP A 213 -12.03 -17.30 -7.27
C ASP A 213 -13.04 -18.17 -8.04
N ALA A 214 -14.33 -18.04 -7.74
CA ALA A 214 -15.40 -18.71 -8.46
C ALA A 214 -15.50 -18.24 -9.93
N ALA A 215 -15.37 -16.93 -10.19
CA ALA A 215 -15.38 -16.39 -11.54
C ALA A 215 -14.13 -16.82 -12.34
N LEU A 216 -12.96 -16.83 -11.69
CA LEU A 216 -11.72 -17.33 -12.30
C LEU A 216 -11.83 -18.80 -12.70
N LYS A 217 -12.36 -19.63 -11.79
CA LYS A 217 -12.60 -21.04 -12.07
C LYS A 217 -13.59 -21.23 -13.22
N ALA A 218 -14.73 -20.54 -13.20
CA ALA A 218 -15.71 -20.63 -14.27
C ALA A 218 -15.14 -20.22 -15.62
N GLU A 219 -14.34 -19.15 -15.67
CA GLU A 219 -13.71 -18.69 -16.91
C GLU A 219 -12.68 -19.70 -17.44
N ALA A 220 -11.84 -20.26 -16.57
CA ALA A 220 -10.90 -21.32 -16.94
C ALA A 220 -11.64 -22.55 -17.50
N ASP A 221 -12.68 -23.02 -16.80
CA ASP A 221 -13.50 -24.17 -17.21
C ASP A 221 -14.17 -23.93 -18.58
N ILE A 222 -14.72 -22.73 -18.82
CA ILE A 222 -15.34 -22.35 -20.10
C ILE A 222 -14.32 -22.37 -21.24
N ARG A 223 -13.13 -21.81 -21.04
CA ARG A 223 -12.08 -21.73 -22.07
C ARG A 223 -11.54 -23.11 -22.40
N ASN A 224 -11.30 -23.93 -21.37
CA ASN A 224 -10.87 -25.32 -21.53
C ASN A 224 -11.92 -26.14 -22.30
N ALA A 225 -13.20 -26.03 -21.94
CA ALA A 225 -14.29 -26.71 -22.64
C ALA A 225 -14.42 -26.26 -24.10
N ALA A 226 -14.27 -24.96 -24.39
CA ALA A 226 -14.33 -24.45 -25.75
C ALA A 226 -13.23 -25.05 -26.65
N LEU A 227 -12.00 -25.15 -26.16
CA LEU A 227 -10.89 -25.76 -26.93
C LEU A 227 -11.01 -27.28 -27.07
N ARG A 228 -11.56 -27.95 -26.05
CA ARG A 228 -11.73 -29.41 -26.05
C ARG A 228 -12.90 -29.85 -26.93
N ASP A 229 -14.06 -29.24 -26.75
CA ASP A 229 -15.35 -29.77 -27.26
C ASP A 229 -15.81 -29.05 -28.52
N SER A 230 -15.67 -27.72 -28.52
CA SER A 230 -16.21 -26.87 -29.59
C SER A 230 -15.19 -26.63 -30.70
N CYS A 231 -13.90 -26.67 -30.39
CA CYS A 231 -12.85 -26.73 -31.39
C CYS A 231 -12.56 -28.20 -31.71
N LYS A 232 -13.20 -28.77 -32.72
CA LYS A 232 -12.90 -30.16 -33.12
C LYS A 232 -11.58 -30.19 -33.90
N PRO A 233 -10.59 -31.02 -33.52
CA PRO A 233 -9.40 -31.20 -34.35
C PRO A 233 -9.80 -31.80 -35.70
N LYS A 234 -9.18 -31.34 -36.80
CA LYS A 234 -9.16 -32.13 -38.04
C LYS A 234 -8.45 -33.43 -37.71
N THR A 235 -9.17 -34.55 -37.80
CA THR A 235 -8.76 -35.93 -37.47
C THR A 235 -7.25 -36.16 -37.50
N ALA A 236 -6.61 -36.10 -36.34
CA ALA A 236 -5.29 -36.64 -36.07
C ALA A 236 -5.33 -37.21 -34.65
N SER A 237 -4.99 -38.48 -34.50
CA SER A 237 -4.94 -39.16 -33.21
C SER A 237 -3.93 -38.44 -32.29
N ARG A 238 -4.42 -37.72 -31.29
CA ARG A 238 -3.59 -37.03 -30.28
C ARG A 238 -3.25 -37.98 -29.15
N HIS A 239 -1.99 -38.01 -28.75
CA HIS A 239 -1.58 -38.60 -27.48
C HIS A 239 -1.66 -37.52 -26.40
N CYS A 240 -2.53 -37.73 -25.42
CA CYS A 240 -2.74 -36.82 -24.30
C CYS A 240 -2.17 -37.45 -23.03
N TRP A 241 -1.38 -36.68 -22.28
CA TRP A 241 -0.95 -37.06 -20.94
C TRP A 241 -1.31 -35.97 -19.93
N SER A 242 -1.56 -36.39 -18.70
CA SER A 242 -1.74 -35.50 -17.57
C SER A 242 -0.37 -35.14 -16.99
N GLU A 243 0.00 -33.86 -17.02
CA GLU A 243 1.16 -33.36 -16.27
C GLU A 243 0.67 -32.68 -14.98
N THR A 244 1.25 -33.06 -13.84
CA THR A 244 1.00 -32.39 -12.56
C THR A 244 1.73 -31.04 -12.48
N HIS A 245 1.05 -30.08 -11.84
CA HIS A 245 1.12 -28.61 -11.90
C HIS A 245 2.47 -27.88 -11.70
N ALA A 246 3.60 -28.57 -11.61
CA ALA A 246 4.89 -27.93 -11.32
C ALA A 246 5.47 -27.13 -12.52
N ARG A 247 5.02 -27.39 -13.76
CA ARG A 247 5.66 -26.83 -14.98
C ARG A 247 4.98 -25.60 -15.59
N VAL A 248 3.74 -25.28 -15.21
CA VAL A 248 2.93 -24.25 -15.91
C VAL A 248 2.48 -23.08 -15.01
N GLY A 249 2.89 -23.05 -13.74
CA GLY A 249 2.58 -21.93 -12.85
C GLY A 249 1.09 -21.71 -12.56
N LEU A 250 0.25 -22.73 -12.81
CA LEU A 250 -1.20 -22.68 -12.58
C LEU A 250 -1.55 -22.94 -11.10
N PRO A 251 -2.71 -22.46 -10.62
CA PRO A 251 -3.15 -22.68 -9.25
C PRO A 251 -3.28 -24.17 -8.89
N PRO A 252 -3.22 -24.55 -7.59
CA PRO A 252 -2.96 -25.93 -7.16
C PRO A 252 -4.00 -27.00 -7.53
N TRP A 253 -5.16 -26.62 -8.05
CA TRP A 253 -6.34 -27.48 -8.18
C TRP A 253 -6.72 -27.87 -9.62
N GLU A 254 -5.87 -27.64 -10.62
CA GLU A 254 -6.29 -27.76 -12.03
C GLU A 254 -5.42 -28.72 -12.87
N VAL A 255 -5.81 -30.01 -12.96
CA VAL A 255 -5.14 -31.00 -13.84
C VAL A 255 -5.27 -30.57 -15.29
N VAL A 256 -4.18 -30.07 -15.87
CA VAL A 256 -4.14 -29.74 -17.29
C VAL A 256 -3.85 -31.02 -18.08
N GLN A 257 -4.78 -31.41 -18.95
CA GLN A 257 -4.49 -32.38 -20.00
C GLN A 257 -3.69 -31.69 -21.11
N ILE A 258 -2.45 -32.14 -21.30
CA ILE A 258 -1.60 -31.70 -22.40
C ILE A 258 -1.68 -32.75 -23.49
N CYS A 259 -2.11 -32.33 -24.69
CA CYS A 259 -2.18 -33.20 -25.85
C CYS A 259 -1.17 -32.75 -26.90
N LYS A 260 -0.25 -33.64 -27.31
CA LYS A 260 0.62 -33.41 -28.47
C LYS A 260 0.11 -34.19 -29.68
N ASN A 261 0.29 -33.60 -30.86
CA ASN A 261 0.20 -34.32 -32.12
C ASN A 261 1.50 -35.14 -32.29
N ASN A 262 1.39 -36.35 -32.83
CA ASN A 262 2.56 -37.00 -33.44
C ASN A 262 2.96 -36.22 -34.70
#